data_AF-A0A917D9D2-F1
#
_entry.id   AF-A0A917D9D2-F1
#
_cell.length_a   1.000
_cell.length_b   1.000
_cell.length_c   1.000
_cell.angle_alpha   90.00
_cell.angle_beta   90.00
_cell.angle_gamma   90.00
#
_symmetry.space_group_name_H-M   'P 1'
#
loop_
_entity.id
_entity.type
_entity.pdbx_description
1 polymer ?
#
loop_
_entity_poly.entity_id
_entity_poly.type
_entity_poly.pdbx_seq_one_letter_code
_entity_poly.pdbx_strand_id
1 'polypeptide(L)' 'MRTNIEIDDALMQAAMTAGGFSTKRETVSAALDLFVRTRKVEAGYAKAQRDLLALRGQIEWEGDLDALRRDG' A
#
# COMPACT_ATOMS: atom_id res chain seq x y z
N MET A 1 24.08 5.05 -7.73
CA MET A 1 24.03 5.03 -9.20
C MET A 1 23.70 6.43 -9.70
N ARG A 2 24.43 6.95 -10.69
CA ARG A 2 24.09 8.23 -11.33
C ARG A 2 23.23 7.92 -12.56
N THR A 3 22.03 8.46 -12.60
CA THR A 3 21.05 8.25 -13.68
C THR A 3 20.54 9.62 -14.12
N ASN A 4 20.50 9.87 -15.43
CA ASN A 4 19.88 11.06 -15.99
C ASN A 4 18.46 10.70 -16.40
N ILE A 5 17.48 11.35 -15.79
CA ILE A 5 16.05 11.16 -16.07
C ILE A 5 15.42 12.55 -16.18
N GLU A 6 14.50 12.70 -17.13
CA GLU A 6 13.68 13.90 -17.25
C GLU A 6 12.49 13.78 -16.31
N ILE A 7 12.29 14.81 -15.48
CA ILE A 7 11.18 14.91 -14.53
C ILE A 7 10.60 16.31 -14.69
N ASP A 8 9.28 16.40 -14.71
CA ASP A 8 8.58 17.68 -14.69
C ASP A 8 9.00 18.52 -13.46
N ASP A 9 9.40 19.77 -13.70
CA ASP A 9 9.94 20.62 -12.65
C ASP A 9 8.88 21.03 -11.62
N ALA A 10 7.61 21.21 -12.03
CA ALA A 10 6.54 21.53 -11.11
C ALA A 10 6.25 20.35 -10.17
N LEU A 11 6.24 19.13 -10.70
CA LEU A 11 6.12 17.90 -9.91
C LEU A 11 7.28 17.76 -8.92
N MET A 12 8.52 17.99 -9.36
CA MET A 12 9.68 17.91 -8.48
C MET A 12 9.62 18.94 -7.35
N GLN A 13 9.22 20.18 -7.64
CA GLN A 13 9.06 21.23 -6.62
C GLN A 13 7.94 20.92 -5.62
N ALA A 14 6.81 20.40 -6.12
CA ALA A 14 5.72 19.97 -5.25
C ALA A 14 6.17 18.83 -4.32
N ALA A 15 6.89 17.84 -4.85
CA ALA A 15 7.41 16.72 -4.06
C ALA A 15 8.47 17.17 -3.03
N MET A 16 9.39 18.06 -3.42
CA MET A 16 10.39 18.65 -2.52
C MET A 16 9.72 19.40 -1.37
N THR A 17 8.71 20.22 -1.68
CA THR A 17 7.96 21.01 -0.70
C THR A 17 7.17 20.11 0.25
N ALA A 18 6.43 19.13 -0.29
CA ALA A 18 5.64 18.19 0.51
C ALA A 18 6.51 17.30 1.41
N GLY A 19 7.70 16.92 0.93
CA GLY A 19 8.64 16.10 1.67
C GLY A 19 9.62 16.87 2.58
N GLY A 20 9.67 18.21 2.49
CA GLY A 20 10.62 19.04 3.23
C GLY A 20 12.09 18.81 2.83
N PHE A 21 12.34 18.40 1.58
CA PHE A 21 13.69 18.03 1.12
C PHE A 21 14.41 19.20 0.45
N SER A 22 15.71 19.31 0.71
CA SER A 22 16.55 20.37 0.16
C SER A 22 17.09 20.04 -1.24
N THR A 23 17.10 18.76 -1.62
CA THR A 23 17.67 18.33 -2.91
C THR A 23 16.72 17.43 -3.71
N LYS A 24 16.81 17.53 -5.05
CA LYS A 24 16.10 16.62 -5.98
C LYS A 24 16.46 15.15 -5.70
N ARG A 25 17.73 14.87 -5.36
CA ARG A 25 18.21 13.51 -5.06
C ARG A 25 17.51 12.91 -3.84
N GLU A 26 17.45 13.64 -2.74
CA GLU A 26 16.78 13.16 -1.51
C GLU A 26 15.31 12.90 -1.75
N THR A 27 14.65 13.82 -2.45
CA THR A 27 13.24 13.70 -2.82
C THR A 27 12.98 12.43 -3.62
N VAL A 28 13.78 12.17 -4.66
CA VAL A 28 13.65 10.97 -5.49
C VAL A 28 13.94 9.70 -4.67
N SER A 29 14.97 9.71 -3.82
CA SER A 29 15.28 8.56 -2.96
C SER A 29 14.16 8.24 -1.99
N ALA A 30 13.59 9.25 -1.32
CA ALA A 30 12.48 9.10 -0.39
C ALA A 30 11.20 8.63 -1.10
N ALA A 31 10.89 9.20 -2.27
CA ALA A 31 9.73 8.81 -3.07
C ALA A 31 9.83 7.35 -3.54
N LEU A 32 11.02 6.89 -3.97
CA LEU A 32 11.23 5.50 -4.38
C LEU A 32 11.11 4.52 -3.20
N ASP A 33 11.65 4.88 -2.04
CA ASP A 33 11.50 4.04 -0.83
C ASP A 33 10.02 3.93 -0.43
N LEU A 34 9.30 5.07 -0.40
CA LEU A 34 7.86 5.08 -0.14
C LEU A 34 7.10 4.23 -1.16
N PHE A 35 7.41 4.36 -2.46
CA PHE A 35 6.79 3.56 -3.51
C PHE A 35 6.98 2.06 -3.28
N VAL A 36 8.21 1.61 -2.98
CA VAL A 36 8.49 0.20 -2.70
C VAL A 36 7.73 -0.29 -1.47
N ARG A 37 7.70 0.51 -0.39
CA ARG A 37 6.97 0.17 0.84
C ARG A 37 5.47 0.02 0.56
N THR A 38 4.86 0.98 -0.12
CA THR A 38 3.44 0.93 -0.48
C THR A 38 3.12 -0.28 -1.34
N ARG A 39 3.95 -0.58 -2.36
CA ARG A 39 3.74 -1.76 -3.22
C ARG A 39 3.87 -3.08 -2.48
N LYS A 40 4.80 -3.20 -1.53
CA LYS A 40 4.93 -4.39 -0.68
C LYS A 40 3.69 -4.60 0.18
N VAL A 41 3.18 -3.52 0.76
CA VAL A 41 1.97 -3.54 1.58
C VAL A 41 0.75 -3.95 0.74
N GLU A 42 0.53 -3.32 -0.41
CA GLU A 42 -0.54 -3.68 -1.35
C GLU A 42 -0.46 -5.15 -1.78
N ALA A 43 0.74 -5.65 -2.14
CA ALA A 43 0.94 -7.03 -2.53
C ALA A 43 0.66 -8.00 -1.37
N GLY A 44 1.04 -7.63 -0.14
CA GLY A 44 0.73 -8.36 1.08
C GLY A 44 -0.77 -8.48 1.32
N TYR A 45 -1.51 -7.37 1.20
CA TYR A 45 -2.98 -7.38 1.31
C TYR A 45 -3.63 -8.24 0.22
N ALA A 46 -3.19 -8.10 -1.03
CA ALA A 46 -3.71 -8.91 -2.12
C ALA A 46 -3.44 -10.41 -1.89
N LYS A 47 -2.28 -10.77 -1.31
CA LYS A 47 -1.99 -12.15 -0.91
C LYS A 47 -2.91 -12.62 0.22
N ALA A 48 -3.02 -11.85 1.30
CA ALA A 48 -3.88 -12.20 2.42
C ALA A 48 -5.35 -12.37 2.01
N GLN A 49 -5.85 -11.51 1.12
CA GLN A 49 -7.20 -11.65 0.58
C GLN A 49 -7.37 -12.95 -0.20
N ARG A 50 -6.41 -13.32 -1.05
CA ARG A 50 -6.45 -14.61 -1.78
C ARG A 50 -6.41 -15.79 -0.83
N ASP A 51 -5.58 -15.74 0.21
CA ASP A 51 -5.48 -16.80 1.21
C ASP A 51 -6.81 -16.97 1.98
N LEU A 52 -7.47 -15.86 2.36
CA LEU A 52 -8.81 -15.89 2.98
C LEU A 52 -9.87 -16.45 2.02
N LEU A 53 -9.86 -16.04 0.75
CA LEU A 53 -10.78 -16.57 -0.26
C LEU A 53 -10.55 -18.07 -0.51
N ALA A 54 -9.32 -18.56 -0.38
CA ALA A 54 -9.00 -19.97 -0.52
C ALA A 54 -9.61 -20.82 0.61
N LEU A 55 -9.79 -20.25 1.81
CA LEU A 55 -10.44 -20.91 2.96
C LEU A 55 -11.97 -20.98 2.82
N ARG A 56 -12.56 -20.32 1.81
CA ARG A 56 -14.02 -20.33 1.60
C ARG A 56 -14.52 -21.76 1.37
N GLY A 57 -15.43 -22.21 2.23
CA GLY A 57 -16.01 -23.55 2.18
C GLY A 57 -15.11 -24.65 2.73
N GLN A 58 -13.90 -24.32 3.23
CA GLN A 58 -13.00 -25.26 3.90
C GLN A 58 -13.15 -25.23 5.43
N ILE A 59 -13.68 -24.13 5.97
CA ILE A 59 -13.86 -23.93 7.41
C ILE A 59 -15.36 -24.03 7.72
N GLU A 60 -15.69 -24.87 8.71
CA GLU A 60 -17.04 -24.97 9.25
C GLU A 60 -17.30 -23.81 10.21
N TRP A 61 -18.48 -23.20 10.09
CA TRP A 61 -18.85 -22.06 10.91
C TRP A 61 -19.51 -22.55 12.20
N GLU A 62 -18.88 -22.26 13.34
CA GLU A 62 -19.41 -22.57 14.67
C GLU A 62 -20.11 -21.33 15.26
N GLY A 63 -21.44 -21.30 15.21
CA GLY A 63 -22.27 -20.28 15.86
C GLY A 63 -23.78 -20.55 15.66
N ASP A 64 -24.64 -19.66 16.18
CA ASP A 64 -26.08 -19.63 15.85
C ASP A 64 -26.42 -18.33 15.09
N LEU A 65 -26.71 -18.45 13.78
CA LEU A 65 -26.93 -17.31 12.90
C LEU A 65 -28.24 -16.61 13.24
N ASP A 66 -29.19 -17.37 13.78
CA ASP A 66 -30.50 -16.86 14.13
C ASP A 66 -30.44 -16.10 15.45
N ALA A 67 -29.58 -16.51 16.39
CA ALA A 67 -29.31 -15.74 17.61
C ALA A 67 -28.73 -14.34 17.27
N LEU A 68 -27.72 -14.29 16.40
CA LEU A 68 -27.06 -13.03 16.01
C LEU A 68 -27.98 -12.04 15.29
N ARG A 69 -29.01 -12.52 14.60
CA ARG A 69 -29.98 -11.66 13.88
C ARG A 69 -31.13 -11.15 14.74
N ARG A 70 -31.39 -11.79 15.88
CA ARG A 70 -32.45 -11.39 16.81
C ARG A 70 -32.05 -10.26 17.76
N ASP A 71 -30.75 -10.07 17.97
CA ASP A 71 -30.19 -9.08 18.90
C ASP A 71 -29.82 -7.74 18.22
N GLY A 72 -30.30 -7.48 16.99
CA GLY A 72 -30.01 -6.30 16.17
C GLY A 72 -31.21 -5.40 15.92
#